data_AF-A0A6V7DSZ0-F1
#
_entry.id   AF-A0A6V7DSZ0-F1
#
_cell.length_a   1.000
_cell.length_b   1.000
_cell.length_c   1.000
_cell.angle_alpha   90.00
_cell.angle_beta   90.00
_cell.angle_gamma   90.00
#
_symmetry.space_group_name_H-M   'P 1'
#
loop_
_entity.id
_entity.type
_entity.pdbx_description
1 polymer ?
#
loop_
_entity_poly.entity_id
_entity_poly.type
_entity_poly.pdbx_seq_one_letter_code
_entity_poly.pdbx_strand_id
1 'polypeptide(L)'
;MNTYEDTAQGEQDSWWLATIGRTLIWARLRVNEAGTAEVLDSDGKTLPYDSEDSARAALFDAEFVSLDGLDEEDALMRGFSLNEVSPPRGEDDADLRERMVVTLGGRA
;
A
#
# COMPACT_ATOMS: atom_id res chain seq x y z
N MET A 1 -34.30 0.89 -5.50
CA MET A 1 -33.33 1.66 -6.31
C MET A 1 -32.46 2.43 -5.34
N ASN A 2 -31.42 1.79 -4.81
CA ASN A 2 -30.35 2.48 -4.09
C ASN A 2 -29.12 2.34 -4.97
N THR A 3 -28.68 3.48 -5.46
CA THR A 3 -27.44 3.67 -6.22
C THR A 3 -26.28 3.30 -5.31
N TYR A 4 -25.66 2.14 -5.56
CA TYR A 4 -24.27 1.93 -5.16
C TYR A 4 -23.48 2.62 -6.26
N GLU A 5 -23.16 3.88 -5.98
CA GLU A 5 -22.25 4.67 -6.78
C GLU A 5 -20.92 3.91 -6.86
N ASP A 6 -20.55 3.55 -8.08
CA ASP A 6 -19.18 3.62 -8.59
C ASP A 6 -18.05 3.36 -7.59
N THR A 7 -17.49 2.15 -7.64
CA THR A 7 -16.04 2.00 -7.56
C THR A 7 -15.59 1.28 -8.83
N ALA A 8 -15.25 2.09 -9.83
CA ALA A 8 -14.54 1.75 -11.05
C ALA A 8 -14.02 0.31 -11.14
N GLN A 9 -14.57 -0.50 -12.05
CA GLN A 9 -13.95 -1.79 -12.47
C GLN A 9 -12.71 -1.56 -13.36
N GLY A 10 -11.98 -0.46 -13.16
CA GLY A 10 -10.68 -0.19 -13.76
C GLY A 10 -9.62 -0.32 -12.68
N GLU A 11 -8.51 -0.98 -13.00
CA GLU A 11 -7.26 -1.08 -12.22
C GLU A 11 -7.37 -0.63 -10.74
N GLN A 12 -7.76 -1.54 -9.84
CA GLN A 12 -7.90 -1.22 -8.42
C GLN A 12 -6.50 -1.18 -7.78
N ASP A 13 -5.94 0.02 -7.67
CA ASP A 13 -4.71 0.29 -6.93
C ASP A 13 -5.02 0.41 -5.43
N SER A 14 -4.52 -0.53 -4.64
CA SER A 14 -4.58 -0.52 -3.18
C SER A 14 -3.20 -0.28 -2.59
N TRP A 15 -3.11 0.63 -1.62
CA TRP A 15 -1.86 0.93 -0.91
C TRP A 15 -1.74 0.10 0.36
N TRP A 16 -0.54 -0.44 0.55
CA TRP A 16 -0.16 -1.25 1.69
C TRP A 16 1.06 -0.65 2.34
N LEU A 17 1.17 -0.82 3.66
CA LEU A 17 2.31 -0.33 4.42
C LEU A 17 2.75 -1.34 5.47
N ALA A 18 4.06 -1.38 5.69
CA ALA A 18 4.70 -2.11 6.79
C ALA A 18 5.54 -1.13 7.61
N THR A 19 5.64 -1.36 8.92
CA THR A 19 6.47 -0.55 9.80
C THR A 19 7.54 -1.39 10.46
N ILE A 20 8.80 -1.04 10.21
CA ILE A 20 9.97 -1.71 10.79
C ILE A 20 10.72 -0.69 11.64
N GLY A 21 10.47 -0.72 12.96
CA GLY A 21 11.05 0.22 13.92
C GLY A 21 10.57 1.66 13.69
N ARG A 22 11.36 2.46 12.97
CA ARG A 22 11.04 3.86 12.61
C ARG A 22 10.95 4.07 11.10
N THR A 23 10.96 2.99 10.34
CA THR A 23 10.89 3.04 8.87
C THR A 23 9.52 2.52 8.46
N LEU A 24 8.79 3.35 7.72
CA LEU A 24 7.56 2.97 7.05
C LEU A 24 7.89 2.63 5.61
N ILE A 25 7.44 1.46 5.17
CA ILE A 25 7.67 0.91 3.84
C ILE A 25 6.31 0.79 3.18
N TRP A 26 6.16 1.39 2.00
CA TRP A 26 4.96 1.33 1.18
C TRP A 26 5.09 0.27 0.09
N ALA A 27 3.96 -0.36 -0.23
CA ALA A 27 3.80 -1.22 -1.39
C ALA A 27 2.46 -0.89 -2.08
N ARG A 28 2.42 -0.97 -3.41
CA ARG A 28 1.18 -0.80 -4.18
C ARG A 28 0.75 -2.15 -4.73
N LEU A 29 -0.46 -2.59 -4.42
CA LEU A 29 -1.10 -3.72 -5.06
C LEU A 29 -2.02 -3.19 -6.15
N ARG A 30 -1.83 -3.64 -7.39
CA ARG A 30 -2.71 -3.37 -8.54
C ARG A 30 -3.38 -4.65 -8.99
N VAL A 31 -4.69 -4.62 -9.20
CA VAL A 31 -5.43 -5.73 -9.81
C VAL A 31 -5.73 -5.40 -11.26
N ASN A 32 -5.30 -6.29 -12.15
CA ASN A 32 -5.54 -6.19 -13.58
C ASN A 32 -6.93 -6.69 -13.94
N GLU A 33 -7.49 -6.22 -15.05
CA GLU A 33 -8.80 -6.65 -15.56
C GLU A 33 -8.86 -8.16 -15.87
N ALA A 34 -7.71 -8.80 -16.09
CA ALA A 34 -7.59 -10.24 -16.31
C ALA A 34 -7.68 -11.08 -15.02
N GLY A 35 -7.82 -10.45 -13.85
CA GLY A 35 -7.86 -11.11 -12.53
C GLY A 35 -6.47 -11.39 -11.94
N THR A 36 -5.39 -11.10 -12.66
CA THR A 36 -4.02 -11.12 -12.14
C THR A 36 -3.74 -9.88 -11.29
N ALA A 37 -2.72 -9.93 -10.44
CA ALA A 37 -2.34 -8.81 -9.60
C ALA A 37 -0.84 -8.53 -9.68
N GLU A 38 -0.45 -7.31 -9.39
CA GLU A 38 0.93 -6.86 -9.39
C GLU A 38 1.22 -6.08 -8.12
N VAL A 39 2.32 -6.40 -7.45
CA VAL A 39 2.77 -5.66 -6.25
C VAL A 39 4.02 -4.89 -6.60
N LEU A 40 3.95 -3.57 -6.56
CA LEU A 40 5.13 -2.70 -6.59
C LEU A 40 5.67 -2.59 -5.18
N ASP A 41 6.86 -3.15 -4.95
CA ASP A 41 7.60 -3.04 -3.70
C ASP A 41 8.46 -1.77 -3.65
N SER A 42 8.85 -1.37 -2.44
CA SER A 42 9.73 -0.24 -2.16
C SER A 42 11.10 -0.25 -2.86
N ASP A 43 11.61 -1.43 -3.25
CA ASP A 43 12.81 -1.56 -4.08
C ASP A 43 12.59 -1.10 -5.53
N GLY A 44 11.35 -0.76 -5.91
CA GLY A 44 10.94 -0.43 -7.28
C GLY A 44 10.72 -1.68 -8.13
N LYS A 45 10.53 -2.84 -7.50
CA LYS A 45 10.28 -4.12 -8.16
C LYS A 45 8.79 -4.38 -8.24
N THR A 46 8.29 -4.59 -9.44
CA THR A 46 6.93 -5.09 -9.67
C THR A 46 6.93 -6.61 -9.68
N LEU A 47 6.20 -7.21 -8.73
CA LEU A 47 6.04 -8.63 -8.55
C LEU A 47 4.68 -9.06 -9.12
N PRO A 48 4.64 -9.87 -10.19
CA PRO A 48 3.40 -10.38 -10.75
C PRO A 48 2.87 -11.56 -9.91
N TYR A 49 1.56 -11.60 -9.73
CA TYR A 49 0.81 -12.65 -9.05
C TYR A 49 -0.35 -13.12 -9.92
N ASP A 50 -0.68 -14.40 -9.80
CA ASP A 50 -1.76 -15.04 -10.55
C ASP A 50 -3.15 -14.54 -10.12
N SER A 51 -3.28 -14.03 -8.90
CA SER A 51 -4.54 -13.51 -8.35
C SER A 51 -4.30 -12.48 -7.24
N GLU A 52 -5.29 -11.63 -7.02
CA GLU A 52 -5.33 -10.65 -5.93
C GLU A 52 -5.10 -11.30 -4.55
N ASP A 53 -5.77 -12.42 -4.26
CA ASP A 53 -5.60 -13.17 -3.01
C ASP A 53 -4.15 -13.59 -2.77
N SER A 54 -3.44 -14.02 -3.81
CA SER A 54 -2.03 -14.44 -3.71
C SER A 54 -1.12 -13.25 -3.43
N ALA A 55 -1.38 -12.10 -4.07
CA ALA A 55 -0.66 -10.86 -3.82
C ALA A 55 -0.88 -10.36 -2.38
N ARG A 56 -2.13 -10.37 -1.90
CA ARG A 56 -2.47 -10.02 -0.50
C ARG A 56 -1.81 -10.97 0.49
N ALA A 57 -1.82 -12.27 0.24
CA ALA A 57 -1.17 -13.26 1.11
C ALA A 57 0.34 -13.00 1.24
N ALA A 58 1.01 -12.68 0.13
CA ALA A 58 2.44 -12.34 0.14
C ALA A 58 2.73 -11.05 0.94
N LEU A 59 1.86 -10.04 0.82
CA LEU A 59 1.96 -8.80 1.61
C LEU A 59 1.79 -9.08 3.10
N PHE A 60 0.79 -9.87 3.50
CA PHE A 60 0.57 -10.25 4.90
C PHE A 60 1.73 -11.05 5.48
N ASP A 61 2.33 -11.97 4.71
CA ASP A 61 3.53 -12.72 5.12
C ASP A 61 4.73 -11.80 5.37
N ALA A 62 4.83 -10.71 4.62
CA ALA A 62 5.86 -9.68 4.75
C ALA A 62 5.50 -8.56 5.76
N GLU A 63 4.51 -8.77 6.63
CA GLU A 63 4.02 -7.82 7.65
C GLU A 63 3.37 -6.53 7.10
N PHE A 64 3.01 -6.50 5.82
CA PHE A 64 2.26 -5.38 5.25
C PHE A 64 0.79 -5.46 5.61
N VAL A 65 0.19 -4.29 5.80
CA VAL A 65 -1.23 -4.12 6.05
C VAL A 65 -1.84 -3.09 5.11
N SER A 66 -3.10 -3.30 4.75
CA SER A 66 -3.85 -2.40 3.86
C SER A 66 -4.04 -1.05 4.53
N LEU A 67 -3.69 0.03 3.83
CA LEU A 67 -3.92 1.40 4.31
C LEU A 67 -5.42 1.68 4.50
N ASP A 68 -6.27 1.14 3.62
CA ASP A 68 -7.72 1.35 3.68
C ASP A 68 -8.38 0.71 4.91
N GLY A 69 -7.78 -0.37 5.42
CA GLY A 69 -8.26 -1.05 6.62
C GLY A 69 -7.59 -0.56 7.92
N LEU A 70 -6.84 0.54 7.86
CA LEU A 70 -6.05 1.06 8.96
C LEU A 70 -6.72 2.32 9.52
N ASP A 71 -7.14 2.25 10.77
CA ASP A 71 -7.64 3.41 11.51
C ASP A 71 -6.50 4.11 12.28
N GLU A 72 -6.78 5.32 12.80
CA GLU A 72 -5.78 6.10 13.54
C GLU A 72 -5.27 5.35 14.79
N GLU A 73 -6.15 4.59 15.47
CA GLU A 73 -5.75 3.78 16.63
C GLU A 73 -4.76 2.67 16.24
N ASP A 74 -4.96 2.01 15.10
CA ASP A 74 -4.06 0.99 14.55
C ASP A 74 -2.71 1.55 14.14
N ALA A 75 -2.70 2.75 13.56
CA ALA A 75 -1.47 3.46 13.21
C ALA A 75 -0.68 3.82 14.48
N LEU A 76 -1.35 4.38 15.49
CA LEU A 76 -0.72 4.76 16.76
C LEU A 76 -0.16 3.56 17.51
N MET A 77 -0.86 2.42 17.51
CA MET A 77 -0.34 1.17 18.07
C MET A 77 0.93 0.68 17.35
N ARG A 78 1.07 0.97 16.05
CA ARG A 78 2.29 0.70 15.27
C ARG A 78 3.37 1.77 15.42
N GLY A 79 3.08 2.87 16.12
CA GLY A 79 4.04 3.94 16.42
C GLY A 79 4.11 5.06 15.38
N PHE A 80 3.04 5.26 14.58
CA PHE A 80 2.94 6.37 13.64
C PHE A 80 1.53 6.97 13.63
N SER A 81 1.39 8.23 13.22
CA SER A 81 0.05 8.81 13.02
C SER A 81 -0.40 8.58 11.59
N LEU A 82 -1.63 8.07 11.39
CA LEU A 82 -2.20 7.90 10.06
C LEU A 82 -2.26 9.23 9.28
N ASN A 83 -2.55 10.33 9.98
CA ASN A 83 -2.60 11.68 9.41
C ASN A 83 -1.22 12.24 8.98
N GLU A 84 -0.11 11.69 9.50
CA GLU A 84 1.24 12.11 9.12
C GLU A 84 1.79 11.32 7.93
N VAL A 85 1.08 10.27 7.53
CA VAL A 85 1.48 9.40 6.43
C VAL A 85 0.47 9.52 5.30
N SER A 86 0.94 9.41 4.07
CA SER A 86 0.08 9.44 2.90
C SER A 86 0.69 8.54 1.85
N PRO A 87 -0.14 7.86 1.04
CA PRO A 87 0.35 7.00 -0.01
C PRO A 87 1.23 7.83 -0.96
N PRO A 88 2.38 7.29 -1.39
CA PRO A 88 3.29 8.01 -2.26
C PRO A 88 2.58 8.35 -3.57
N ARG A 89 2.79 9.60 -4.02
CA ARG A 89 2.29 10.10 -5.30
C ARG A 89 3.46 10.39 -6.22
N GLY A 90 3.36 9.96 -7.47
CA GLY A 90 4.34 10.12 -8.53
C GLY A 90 3.69 9.86 -9.89
N GLU A 91 4.32 10.37 -10.94
CA GLU A 91 3.87 10.15 -12.33
C GLU A 91 4.28 8.75 -12.82
N ASP A 92 5.40 8.22 -12.32
CA ASP A 92 5.95 6.91 -12.68
C ASP A 92 6.35 6.10 -11.43
N ASP A 93 6.50 4.78 -11.59
CA ASP A 93 6.93 3.88 -10.51
C ASP A 93 8.32 4.26 -9.94
N ALA A 94 9.15 4.92 -10.76
CA ALA A 94 10.45 5.43 -10.33
C ALA A 94 10.35 6.60 -9.34
N ASP A 95 9.33 7.46 -9.46
CA ASP A 95 9.05 8.51 -8.48
C ASP A 95 8.41 7.93 -7.22
N LEU A 96 7.58 6.91 -7.39
CA LEU A 96 6.95 6.20 -6.27
C LEU A 96 8.01 5.53 -5.40
N ARG A 97 8.96 4.80 -5.99
CA ARG A 97 9.99 4.06 -5.21
C ARG A 97 10.79 4.99 -4.28
N GLU A 98 11.10 6.21 -4.71
CA GLU A 98 11.87 7.17 -3.89
C GLU A 98 11.07 7.66 -2.68
N ARG A 99 9.75 7.54 -2.73
CA ARG A 99 8.80 7.95 -1.68
C ARG A 99 8.20 6.76 -0.94
N MET A 100 8.48 5.53 -1.37
CA MET A 100 7.97 4.31 -0.77
C MET A 100 8.66 3.96 0.55
N VAL A 101 9.85 4.50 0.83
CA VAL A 101 10.53 4.31 2.12
C VAL A 101 10.59 5.64 2.87
N VAL A 102 9.79 5.75 3.92
CA VAL A 102 9.71 6.95 4.76
C VAL A 102 10.28 6.65 6.14
N THR A 103 11.31 7.39 6.54
CA THR A 103 11.77 7.32 7.94
C THR A 103 10.91 8.25 8.77
N LEU A 104 10.16 7.69 9.71
CA LEU A 104 9.39 8.42 10.72
C LEU A 104 10.38 9.08 11.68
N GLY A 105 10.70 10.34 11.37
CA GLY A 105 11.64 11.15 12.13
C GLY A 105 11.02 11.59 13.44
N GLY A 106 11.56 11.11 14.57
CA GLY A 106 11.29 11.74 15.85
C GLY A 106 11.89 13.16 15.86
N ARG A 107 11.06 14.17 15.59
CA ARG A 107 11.19 15.61 15.98
C ARG A 107 10.05 16.39 15.30
N ALA A 108 9.28 17.23 15.99
CA ALA A 108 9.69 18.14 17.06
C ALA A 108 8.79 18.08 18.30
#